data_AF-A0A699WD37-F1
#
_entry.id   AF-A0A699WD37-F1
#
_cell.length_a   1.000
_cell.length_b   1.000
_cell.length_c   1.000
_cell.angle_alpha   90.00
_cell.angle_beta   90.00
_cell.angle_gamma   90.00
#
_symmetry.space_group_name_H-M   'P 1'
#
loop_
_entity.id
_entity.type
_entity.pdbx_description
1 polymer ?
#
loop_
_entity_poly.entity_id
_entity_poly.type
_entity_poly.pdbx_seq_one_letter_code
_entity_poly.pdbx_strand_id
1 'polypeptide(L)'
;LVERANRSLGKGIKARLDKHKGRWVEEFSHILWAHRTTIKVSTGDTPFSLVYGTEAVIPAEIEMPTIRTAEVNVATNDDERRIDLDLLEERRKRAAICEAKAKSKMKGYYDAKVRGVSFRPGDFVYRANGVSHAEDAGKLRPKWEGP
;
A
#
# COMPACT_ATOMS: atom_id res chain seq x y z
N LEU A 1 3.71 2.63 -6.08
CA LEU A 1 3.18 1.56 -5.21
C LEU A 1 3.77 1.67 -3.81
N VAL A 2 5.10 1.77 -3.72
CA VAL A 2 5.85 1.96 -2.47
C VAL A 2 5.28 3.11 -1.62
N GLU A 3 5.03 4.28 -2.20
CA GLU A 3 4.46 5.41 -1.44
C GLU A 3 3.07 5.15 -0.86
N ARG A 4 2.18 4.48 -1.59
CA ARG A 4 0.82 4.18 -1.11
C ARG A 4 0.86 3.12 0.00
N ALA A 5 1.71 2.11 -0.16
CA ALA A 5 1.96 1.11 0.87
C ALA A 5 2.55 1.78 2.12
N ASN A 6 3.59 2.60 1.97
CA ASN A 6 4.22 3.35 3.06
C ASN A 6 3.23 4.28 3.76
N ARG A 7 2.35 4.96 3.01
CA ARG A 7 1.28 5.78 3.58
C ARG A 7 0.29 4.95 4.40
N SER A 8 -0.07 3.76 3.92
CA SER A 8 -0.93 2.83 4.67
C SER A 8 -0.27 2.35 5.96
N LEU A 9 1.02 2.00 5.90
CA LEU A 9 1.80 1.57 7.06
C LEU A 9 1.95 2.71 8.07
N GLY A 10 2.33 3.90 7.60
CA GLY A 10 2.45 5.11 8.43
C GLY A 10 1.14 5.50 9.11
N LYS A 11 -0.01 5.35 8.44
CA LYS A 11 -1.34 5.52 9.06
C LYS A 11 -1.59 4.50 10.17
N GLY A 12 -1.25 3.23 9.94
CA GLY A 12 -1.37 2.17 10.95
C GLY A 12 -0.49 2.44 12.17
N ILE A 13 0.76 2.84 11.94
CA ILE A 13 1.72 3.25 12.97
C ILE A 13 1.15 4.41 13.80
N LYS A 14 0.68 5.48 13.15
CA LYS A 14 0.08 6.63 13.84
C LYS A 14 -1.11 6.22 14.71
N ALA A 15 -2.02 5.40 14.17
CA ALA A 15 -3.22 4.97 14.89
C ALA A 15 -2.93 4.10 16.13
N ARG A 16 -1.83 3.33 16.13
CA ARG A 16 -1.40 2.51 17.28
C ARG A 16 -0.54 3.28 18.28
N LEU A 17 0.29 4.22 17.81
CA LEU A 17 1.13 5.08 18.66
C LEU A 17 0.34 6.01 19.56
N ASP A 18 -0.83 6.48 19.10
CA ASP A 18 -1.72 7.32 19.94
C ASP A 18 -2.20 6.56 21.19
N LYS A 19 -2.21 5.21 21.17
CA LYS A 19 -2.57 4.35 22.32
C LYS A 19 -1.38 3.89 23.15
N HIS A 20 -0.20 3.72 22.53
CA HIS A 20 1.00 3.18 23.18
C HIS A 20 2.24 4.01 22.79
N LYS A 21 2.38 5.21 23.38
CA LYS A 21 3.52 6.10 23.13
C LYS A 21 4.85 5.37 23.39
N GLY A 22 5.62 5.11 22.33
CA GLY A 22 6.96 4.54 22.39
C GLY A 22 7.11 3.06 22.01
N ARG A 23 6.03 2.27 21.94
CA ARG A 23 6.09 0.82 21.61
C ARG A 23 5.90 0.50 20.12
N TRP A 24 6.27 1.42 19.24
CA TRP A 24 6.01 1.28 17.80
C TRP A 24 6.65 0.02 17.19
N VAL A 25 7.82 -0.40 17.70
CA VAL A 25 8.53 -1.60 17.23
C VAL A 25 7.70 -2.87 17.48
N GLU A 26 7.06 -2.96 18.64
CA GLU A 26 6.21 -4.10 19.03
C GLU A 26 4.88 -4.09 18.29
N GLU A 27 4.34 -2.91 18.00
CA GLU A 27 3.13 -2.75 17.20
C GLU A 27 3.37 -2.96 15.69
N PHE A 28 4.62 -2.84 15.24
CA PHE A 28 4.96 -2.90 13.81
C PHE A 28 4.62 -4.26 13.19
N SER A 29 4.87 -5.36 13.91
CA SER A 29 4.50 -6.71 13.47
C SER A 29 2.99 -6.84 13.25
N HIS A 30 2.19 -6.33 14.18
CA HIS A 30 0.72 -6.31 14.09
C HIS A 30 0.23 -5.46 12.92
N ILE A 31 0.86 -4.30 12.68
CA ILE A 31 0.52 -3.41 11.56
C ILE A 31 0.86 -4.07 10.23
N LEU A 32 2.02 -4.73 10.13
CA LEU A 32 2.40 -5.50 8.95
C LEU A 32 1.45 -6.66 8.69
N TRP A 33 1.06 -7.39 9.75
CA TRP A 33 0.09 -8.48 9.65
C TRP A 33 -1.23 -7.97 9.08
N ALA A 34 -1.82 -6.94 9.68
CA ALA A 34 -3.04 -6.32 9.19
C ALA A 34 -2.89 -5.83 7.74
N HIS A 35 -1.75 -5.23 7.38
CA HIS A 35 -1.51 -4.79 6.01
C HIS A 35 -1.51 -5.96 5.01
N ARG A 36 -0.97 -7.11 5.39
CA ARG A 36 -0.84 -8.32 4.56
C ARG A 36 -2.15 -9.12 4.46
N THR A 37 -2.99 -9.11 5.49
CA THR A 37 -4.24 -9.88 5.53
C THR A 37 -5.50 -9.07 5.22
N THR A 38 -5.36 -7.75 5.02
CA THR A 38 -6.49 -6.90 4.61
C THR A 38 -6.64 -6.87 3.09
N ILE A 39 -7.86 -7.14 2.61
CA ILE A 39 -8.22 -7.07 1.20
C ILE A 39 -7.95 -5.66 0.66
N LYS A 40 -7.21 -5.55 -0.44
CA LYS A 40 -6.99 -4.25 -1.09
C LYS A 40 -8.15 -3.95 -2.03
N VAL A 41 -8.82 -2.82 -1.80
CA VAL A 41 -9.91 -2.33 -2.67
C VAL A 41 -9.51 -2.23 -4.15
N SER A 42 -8.22 -2.02 -4.45
CA SER A 42 -7.75 -1.95 -5.84
C SER A 42 -7.66 -3.29 -6.55
N THR A 43 -7.45 -4.40 -5.83
CA THR A 43 -7.26 -5.73 -6.44
C THR A 43 -8.36 -6.72 -6.08
N GLY A 44 -9.03 -6.53 -4.94
CA GLY A 44 -9.99 -7.49 -4.38
C GLY A 44 -9.33 -8.64 -3.62
N ASP A 45 -8.01 -8.71 -3.61
CA ASP A 45 -7.22 -9.78 -2.97
C ASP A 45 -6.39 -9.22 -1.79
N THR A 46 -5.95 -10.09 -0.88
CA THR A 46 -4.99 -9.72 0.16
C THR A 46 -3.55 -9.83 -0.36
N PRO A 47 -2.60 -9.00 0.10
CA PRO A 47 -1.19 -9.18 -0.27
C PRO A 47 -0.64 -10.57 0.12
N PHE A 48 -1.16 -11.17 1.20
CA PHE A 48 -0.77 -12.51 1.62
C PHE A 48 -1.19 -13.56 0.58
N SER A 49 -2.45 -13.55 0.13
CA SER A 49 -2.92 -14.54 -0.85
C SER A 49 -2.25 -14.42 -2.22
N LEU A 50 -1.88 -13.20 -2.64
CA LEU A 50 -1.10 -13.01 -3.87
C LEU A 50 0.34 -13.55 -3.78
N VAL A 51 0.91 -13.67 -2.58
CA VAL A 51 2.24 -14.26 -2.39
C VAL A 51 2.14 -15.77 -2.23
N TYR A 52 1.23 -16.23 -1.36
CA TYR A 52 1.19 -17.61 -0.89
C TYR A 52 0.10 -18.48 -1.52
N GLY A 53 -0.73 -17.97 -2.42
CA GLY A 53 -1.78 -18.76 -3.08
C GLY A 53 -3.14 -18.73 -2.41
N THR A 54 -3.17 -18.60 -1.07
CA THR A 54 -4.39 -18.72 -0.27
C THR A 54 -4.48 -17.64 0.82
N GLU A 55 -5.68 -17.43 1.37
CA GLU A 55 -5.91 -16.47 2.44
C GLU A 55 -5.35 -16.93 3.78
N ALA A 56 -4.69 -16.01 4.50
CA ALA A 56 -4.14 -16.32 5.82
C ALA A 56 -5.26 -16.62 6.83
N VAL A 57 -5.02 -17.54 7.76
CA VAL A 57 -5.82 -17.68 8.98
C VAL A 57 -5.44 -16.53 9.91
N ILE A 58 -6.38 -15.63 10.20
CA ILE A 58 -6.12 -14.50 11.11
C ILE A 58 -6.32 -14.93 12.57
N PRO A 59 -5.62 -14.29 13.54
CA PRO A 59 -5.75 -14.63 14.96
C PRO A 59 -7.19 -14.64 15.48
N ALA A 60 -8.05 -13.75 14.97
CA ALA A 60 -9.46 -13.72 15.36
C ALA A 60 -10.21 -15.02 15.02
N GLU A 61 -9.85 -15.73 13.94
CA GLU A 61 -10.43 -17.03 13.58
C GLU A 61 -9.92 -18.18 14.45
N ILE A 62 -8.82 -17.97 15.19
CA ILE A 62 -8.30 -18.92 16.16
C ILE A 62 -9.01 -18.72 17.51
N GLU A 63 -9.16 -17.46 17.92
CA GLU A 63 -9.90 -17.10 19.14
C GLU A 63 -11.41 -17.39 19.03
N MET A 64 -11.97 -17.18 17.84
CA MET A 64 -13.36 -17.50 17.49
C MET A 64 -13.35 -18.45 16.29
N PRO A 65 -13.39 -19.78 16.55
CA PRO A 65 -13.33 -20.77 15.49
C PRO A 65 -14.39 -20.54 14.40
N THR A 66 -13.94 -20.43 13.16
CA THR A 66 -14.80 -20.44 11.97
C THR A 66 -14.88 -21.87 11.44
N ILE A 67 -15.77 -22.15 10.48
CA ILE A 67 -15.83 -23.47 9.82
C ILE A 67 -14.43 -23.89 9.32
N ARG A 68 -13.69 -22.93 8.76
CA ARG A 68 -12.32 -23.12 8.27
C ARG A 68 -11.32 -23.58 9.34
N THR A 69 -11.46 -23.14 10.58
CA THR A 69 -10.57 -23.54 11.69
C THR A 69 -11.15 -24.66 12.56
N ALA A 70 -12.47 -24.89 12.52
CA ALA A 70 -13.16 -25.93 13.27
C ALA A 70 -13.15 -27.30 12.55
N GLU A 71 -13.25 -27.33 11.22
CA GLU A 71 -13.37 -28.55 10.42
C GLU A 71 -12.13 -28.77 9.54
N VAL A 72 -10.97 -28.97 10.18
CA VAL A 72 -9.70 -29.19 9.46
C VAL A 72 -9.62 -30.63 8.94
N ASN A 73 -9.71 -30.80 7.62
CA ASN A 73 -9.39 -32.06 6.94
C ASN A 73 -8.09 -31.90 6.13
N VAL A 74 -7.03 -32.59 6.55
CA VAL A 74 -5.70 -32.47 5.94
C VAL A 74 -5.70 -32.87 4.46
N ALA A 75 -6.38 -33.95 4.10
CA ALA A 75 -6.40 -34.43 2.71
C ALA A 75 -7.13 -33.46 1.78
N THR A 76 -8.29 -32.96 2.21
CA THR A 76 -9.06 -31.96 1.45
C THR A 76 -8.30 -30.65 1.32
N ASN A 77 -7.65 -30.19 2.40
CA ASN A 77 -6.85 -28.96 2.38
C ASN A 77 -5.66 -29.04 1.41
N ASP A 78 -5.00 -30.19 1.31
CA ASP A 78 -3.89 -30.39 0.37
C ASP A 78 -4.34 -30.30 -1.09
N ASP A 79 -5.51 -30.85 -1.41
CA ASP A 79 -6.08 -30.76 -2.76
C ASP A 79 -6.54 -29.34 -3.10
N GLU A 80 -7.24 -28.66 -2.18
CA GLU A 80 -7.59 -27.24 -2.33
C GLU A 80 -6.34 -26.36 -2.49
N ARG A 81 -5.28 -26.67 -1.73
CA ARG A 81 -4.02 -25.96 -1.80
C ARG A 81 -3.35 -26.07 -3.17
N ARG A 82 -3.44 -27.24 -3.83
CA ARG A 82 -2.93 -27.43 -5.19
C ARG A 82 -3.70 -26.56 -6.18
N ILE A 83 -5.04 -26.56 -6.10
CA ILE A 83 -5.90 -25.71 -6.95
C ILE A 83 -5.57 -24.22 -6.77
N ASP A 84 -5.40 -23.77 -5.53
CA ASP A 84 -5.02 -22.38 -5.22
C ASP A 84 -3.67 -22.00 -5.84
N LEU A 85 -2.69 -22.91 -5.82
CA LEU A 85 -1.38 -22.68 -6.43
C LEU A 85 -1.44 -22.66 -7.95
N ASP A 86 -2.23 -23.54 -8.57
CA ASP A 86 -2.43 -23.56 -10.02
C ASP A 86 -3.11 -22.27 -10.51
N LEU A 87 -4.04 -21.71 -9.73
CA LEU A 87 -4.74 -20.47 -10.06
C LEU A 87 -3.98 -19.19 -9.64
N LEU A 88 -2.91 -19.32 -8.85
CA LEU A 88 -2.20 -18.18 -8.27
C LEU A 88 -1.67 -17.21 -9.32
N GLU A 89 -1.14 -17.72 -10.41
CA GLU A 89 -0.58 -16.88 -11.47
C GLU A 89 -1.67 -16.07 -12.19
N GLU A 90 -2.84 -16.66 -12.40
CA GLU A 90 -4.00 -15.95 -12.97
C GLU A 90 -4.54 -14.88 -12.01
N ARG A 91 -4.59 -15.18 -10.70
CA ARG A 91 -4.89 -14.17 -9.67
C ARG A 91 -3.91 -13.00 -9.71
N ARG A 92 -2.60 -13.28 -9.82
CA ARG A 92 -1.55 -12.24 -9.92
C ARG A 92 -1.69 -11.38 -11.18
N LYS A 93 -1.92 -12.00 -12.34
CA LYS A 93 -2.17 -11.27 -13.60
C LYS A 93 -3.40 -10.36 -13.48
N ARG A 94 -4.51 -10.88 -12.96
CA ARG A 94 -5.73 -10.10 -12.70
C ARG A 94 -5.46 -8.92 -11.76
N ALA A 95 -4.75 -9.16 -10.65
CA ALA A 95 -4.37 -8.12 -9.70
C ALA A 95 -3.52 -7.04 -10.38
N ALA A 96 -2.54 -7.41 -11.21
CA ALA A 96 -1.69 -6.47 -11.95
C ALA A 96 -2.51 -5.59 -12.92
N ILE A 97 -3.49 -6.17 -13.62
CA ILE A 97 -4.40 -5.42 -14.50
C ILE A 97 -5.24 -4.43 -13.70
N CYS A 98 -5.85 -4.88 -12.59
CA CYS A 98 -6.65 -4.03 -11.71
C CYS A 98 -5.81 -2.87 -11.13
N GLU A 99 -4.58 -3.16 -10.71
CA GLU A 99 -3.65 -2.14 -10.24
C GLU A 99 -3.27 -1.13 -11.33
N ALA A 100 -2.97 -1.60 -12.54
CA ALA A 100 -2.67 -0.72 -13.67
C ALA A 100 -3.86 0.21 -13.97
N LYS A 101 -5.08 -0.33 -13.99
CA LYS A 101 -6.31 0.45 -14.16
C LYS A 101 -6.49 1.50 -13.05
N ALA A 102 -6.26 1.13 -11.80
CA ALA A 102 -6.34 2.05 -10.66
C ALA A 102 -5.29 3.17 -10.76
N LYS A 103 -4.06 2.85 -11.19
CA LYS A 103 -2.99 3.83 -11.43
C LYS A 103 -3.36 4.79 -12.56
N SER A 104 -3.83 4.28 -13.69
CA SER A 104 -4.23 5.11 -14.83
C SER A 104 -5.37 6.06 -14.47
N LYS A 105 -6.38 5.58 -13.71
CA LYS A 105 -7.46 6.44 -13.21
C LYS A 105 -6.94 7.56 -12.29
N MET A 106 -6.03 7.22 -11.37
CA MET A 106 -5.43 8.20 -10.47
C MET A 106 -4.60 9.23 -11.24
N LYS A 107 -3.77 8.76 -12.18
CA LYS A 107 -2.97 9.62 -13.06
C LYS A 107 -3.87 10.59 -13.83
N GLY A 108 -4.90 10.08 -14.51
CA GLY A 108 -5.84 10.92 -15.26
C GLY A 108 -6.53 11.98 -14.38
N TYR A 109 -6.88 11.66 -13.14
CA TYR A 109 -7.44 12.63 -12.19
C TYR A 109 -6.48 13.77 -11.85
N TYR A 110 -5.20 13.47 -11.63
CA TYR A 110 -4.19 14.49 -11.36
C TYR A 110 -3.84 15.29 -12.61
N ASP A 111 -3.58 14.61 -13.73
CA ASP A 111 -3.23 15.24 -15.01
C ASP A 111 -4.32 16.20 -15.48
N ALA A 112 -5.60 15.85 -15.30
CA ALA A 112 -6.73 16.72 -15.64
C ALA A 112 -6.75 18.05 -14.84
N LYS A 113 -6.07 18.12 -13.70
CA LYS A 113 -5.94 19.34 -12.87
C LYS A 113 -4.68 20.14 -13.18
N VAL A 114 -3.72 19.56 -13.91
CA VAL A 114 -2.51 20.25 -14.30
C VAL A 114 -2.85 21.22 -15.42
N ARG A 115 -2.63 22.51 -15.18
CA ARG A 115 -2.63 23.51 -16.26
C ARG A 115 -1.27 23.42 -16.94
N GLY A 116 -1.25 23.09 -18.23
CA GLY A 116 -0.02 23.08 -19.00
C GLY A 116 0.60 24.47 -19.03
N VAL A 117 1.74 24.64 -18.37
CA VAL A 117 2.59 25.83 -18.50
C VAL A 117 3.77 25.40 -19.38
N SER A 118 3.96 26.08 -20.51
CA SER A 118 5.14 25.92 -21.35
C SER A 118 6.12 27.03 -21.03
N PHE A 119 7.40 26.68 -20.94
CA PHE A 119 8.50 27.61 -20.71
C PHE A 119 9.31 27.76 -22.00
N ARG A 120 9.78 28.96 -22.28
CA ARG A 120 10.69 29.29 -23.37
C ARG A 120 12.07 29.65 -22.81
N PRO A 121 13.15 29.46 -23.57
CA PRO A 121 14.45 29.99 -23.20
C PRO A 121 14.36 31.50 -22.92
N GLY A 122 14.80 31.93 -21.75
CA GLY A 122 14.69 33.31 -21.28
C GLY A 122 13.50 33.59 -20.33
N ASP A 123 12.61 32.62 -20.12
CA ASP A 123 11.56 32.74 -19.11
C ASP A 123 12.14 32.62 -17.69
N PHE A 124 11.73 33.54 -16.84
CA PHE A 124 12.05 33.56 -15.42
C PHE A 124 11.14 32.60 -14.65
N VAL A 125 11.74 31.67 -13.89
CA VAL A 125 11.01 30.62 -13.20
C VAL A 125 11.49 30.45 -11.76
N TYR A 126 10.54 30.42 -10.84
CA TYR A 126 10.83 30.06 -9.45
C TYR A 126 11.12 28.57 -9.34
N ARG A 127 12.28 28.24 -8.77
CA ARG A 127 12.65 26.86 -8.44
C ARG A 127 12.23 26.54 -7.01
N ALA A 128 11.75 25.32 -6.78
CA ALA A 128 11.40 24.89 -5.44
C ALA A 128 12.68 24.71 -4.60
N ASN A 129 12.81 25.48 -3.52
CA ASN A 129 13.98 25.47 -2.64
C ASN A 129 14.19 24.10 -1.95
N GLY A 130 13.10 23.35 -1.76
CA GLY A 130 13.16 21.98 -1.23
C GLY A 130 13.83 20.95 -2.14
N VAL A 131 14.12 21.29 -3.40
CA VAL A 131 14.82 20.41 -4.37
C VAL A 131 16.24 20.89 -4.62
N SER A 132 16.49 22.21 -4.59
CA SER A 132 17.80 22.81 -4.82
C SER A 132 18.70 22.80 -3.58
N HIS A 133 18.12 22.82 -2.37
CA HIS A 133 18.86 22.99 -1.11
C HIS A 133 19.76 24.24 -1.10
N ALA A 134 19.42 25.30 -1.83
CA ALA A 134 20.28 26.49 -1.91
C ALA A 134 20.27 27.29 -0.61
N GLU A 135 19.17 27.25 0.15
CA GLU A 135 19.12 27.69 1.54
C GLU A 135 18.73 26.54 2.47
N ASP A 136 19.14 26.63 3.75
CA ASP A 136 18.74 25.67 4.78
C ASP A 136 17.21 25.55 4.84
N ALA A 137 16.72 24.33 4.61
CA ALA A 137 15.30 24.05 4.56
C ALA A 137 14.68 24.11 5.97
N GLY A 138 14.03 25.22 6.29
CA GLY A 138 13.32 25.45 7.56
C GLY A 138 11.88 25.89 7.37
N LYS A 139 11.03 25.69 8.38
CA LYS A 139 9.59 26.02 8.34
C LYS A 139 9.30 27.51 8.05
N LEU A 140 10.27 28.39 8.32
CA LEU A 140 10.20 29.84 8.12
C LEU A 140 11.06 30.35 6.94
N ARG A 141 11.64 29.44 6.16
CA ARG A 141 12.48 29.81 5.02
C ARG A 141 11.66 29.89 3.73
N PRO A 142 12.11 30.68 2.74
CA PRO A 142 11.45 30.75 1.44
C PRO A 142 11.34 29.36 0.82
N LYS A 143 10.14 28.99 0.37
CA LYS A 143 9.90 27.70 -0.30
C LYS A 143 10.36 27.69 -1.76
N TRP A 144 10.65 28.88 -2.30
CA TRP A 144 10.98 29.12 -3.68
C TRP A 144 12.20 30.02 -3.75
N GLU A 145 13.05 29.77 -4.74
CA GLU A 145 14.25 30.54 -5.08
C GLU A 145 14.19 30.96 -6.55
N GLY A 146 15.05 31.88 -6.96
CA GLY A 146 15.11 32.36 -8.35
C GLY A 146 14.12 33.49 -8.63
N PRO A 147 14.29 34.16 -9.79
CA PRO A 147 13.74 33.67 -11.06
C PRO A 147 14.76 33.24 -12.12
#